data_AF-A0A537DC11-F1
#
_entry.id   AF-A0A537DC11-F1
#
_cell.length_a   1.000
_cell.length_b   1.000
_cell.length_c   1.000
_cell.angle_alpha   90.00
_cell.angle_beta   90.00
_cell.angle_gamma   90.00
#
_symmetry.space_group_name_H-M   'P 1'
#
loop_
_entity.id
_entity.type
_entity.pdbx_description
1 polymer ?
#
loop_
_entity_poly.entity_id
_entity_poly.type
_entity_poly.pdbx_seq_one_letter_code
_entity_poly.pdbx_strand_id
1 'polypeptide(L)'
;MHGPTRRTAMPVLSLILSRWCSTSLLAATFVFYLSAPDAQVPPKQTTMEPVFVTAARSPQPLAELIADVTTIGPDEIARAGAQSLAELLARVPGVEIAMNGGPGSTSSV
;
A
#
# COMPACT_ATOMS: atom_id res chain seq x y z
N MET A 1 -51.84 68.58 -17.81
CA MET A 1 -50.83 67.67 -18.41
C MET A 1 -50.38 66.70 -17.33
N HIS A 2 -50.39 65.41 -17.66
CA HIS A 2 -50.30 64.25 -16.77
C HIS A 2 -48.96 64.14 -16.02
N GLY A 3 -49.04 63.95 -14.69
CA GLY A 3 -47.95 63.42 -13.86
C GLY A 3 -48.40 62.10 -13.21
N PRO A 4 -47.60 61.02 -13.27
CA PRO A 4 -48.12 59.66 -13.16
C PRO A 4 -48.22 59.11 -11.71
N THR A 5 -49.16 58.20 -11.60
CA THR A 5 -49.44 57.21 -10.55
C THR A 5 -48.19 56.60 -9.89
N ARG A 6 -48.03 56.80 -8.57
CA ARG A 6 -47.13 55.99 -7.72
C ARG A 6 -47.74 54.60 -7.56
N ARG A 7 -47.22 53.61 -8.30
CA ARG A 7 -47.58 52.20 -8.17
C ARG A 7 -47.03 51.63 -6.86
N THR A 8 -47.93 51.13 -6.04
CA THR A 8 -47.70 50.22 -4.92
C THR A 8 -47.17 48.88 -5.44
N ALA A 9 -45.92 48.51 -5.13
CA ALA A 9 -45.45 47.17 -5.43
C ALA A 9 -44.22 46.79 -4.60
N MET A 10 -44.35 46.48 -3.29
CA MET A 10 -43.36 45.67 -2.56
C MET A 10 -43.95 44.98 -1.31
N PRO A 11 -44.57 43.79 -1.44
CA PRO A 11 -44.47 42.79 -0.35
C PRO A 11 -43.88 41.45 -0.81
N VAL A 12 -43.88 41.16 -2.13
CA VAL A 12 -43.43 39.87 -2.68
C VAL A 12 -41.90 39.71 -2.63
N LEU A 13 -41.16 40.82 -2.73
CA LEU A 13 -39.68 40.80 -2.72
C LEU A 13 -39.11 40.45 -1.32
N SER A 14 -39.84 40.77 -0.25
CA SER A 14 -39.42 40.49 1.13
C SER A 14 -39.56 39.02 1.53
N LEU A 15 -40.51 38.28 0.94
CA LEU A 15 -40.67 36.84 1.20
C LEU A 15 -39.64 35.98 0.45
N ILE A 16 -39.08 36.50 -0.64
CA ILE A 16 -38.06 35.80 -1.44
C ILE A 16 -36.71 35.87 -0.72
N LEU A 17 -36.38 37.01 -0.11
CA LEU A 17 -35.11 37.22 0.59
C LEU A 17 -35.01 36.44 1.92
N SER A 18 -36.12 36.28 2.64
CA SER A 18 -36.16 35.47 3.88
C SER A 18 -36.06 33.97 3.60
N ARG A 19 -36.60 33.51 2.46
CA ARG A 19 -36.50 32.10 2.03
C ARG A 19 -35.10 31.71 1.60
N TRP A 20 -34.29 32.67 1.13
CA TRP A 20 -32.92 32.44 0.70
C TRP A 20 -31.94 32.37 1.87
N CYS A 21 -32.27 33.00 2.99
CA CYS A 21 -31.48 32.93 4.23
C CYS A 21 -31.62 31.56 4.91
N SER A 22 -32.84 30.99 4.95
CA SER A 22 -33.09 29.68 5.56
C SER A 22 -32.54 28.50 4.77
N THR A 23 -32.45 28.57 3.44
CA THR A 23 -31.85 27.49 2.62
C THR A 23 -30.33 27.44 2.69
N SER A 24 -29.67 28.58 2.95
CA SER A 24 -28.21 28.64 3.07
C SER A 24 -27.70 27.92 4.33
N LEU A 25 -28.50 27.92 5.40
CA LEU A 25 -28.13 27.33 6.70
C LEU A 25 -28.13 25.78 6.70
N LEU A 26 -28.99 25.14 5.88
CA LEU A 26 -29.04 23.67 5.76
C LEU A 26 -27.96 23.08 4.82
N ALA A 27 -27.49 23.83 3.83
CA ALA A 27 -26.46 23.35 2.91
C ALA A 27 -25.08 23.27 3.60
N ALA A 28 -24.78 24.21 4.49
CA ALA A 28 -23.51 24.25 5.22
C ALA A 28 -23.32 23.08 6.20
N THR A 29 -24.40 22.58 6.80
CA THR A 29 -24.35 21.41 7.70
C THR A 29 -24.20 20.09 6.94
N PHE A 30 -24.74 19.99 5.73
CA PHE A 30 -24.61 18.80 4.89
C PHE A 30 -23.17 18.58 4.37
N VAL A 31 -22.48 19.66 4.01
CA VAL A 31 -21.07 19.60 3.57
C VAL A 31 -20.14 19.20 4.72
N PHE A 32 -20.45 19.61 5.96
CA PHE A 32 -19.64 19.27 7.13
C PHE A 32 -19.73 17.78 7.50
N TYR A 33 -20.88 17.13 7.25
CA TYR A 33 -21.08 15.72 7.56
C TYR A 33 -20.34 14.76 6.60
N LEU A 34 -19.98 15.20 5.39
CA LEU A 34 -19.35 14.34 4.38
C LEU A 34 -17.81 14.29 4.48
N SER A 35 -17.20 15.11 5.33
CA SER A 35 -15.75 15.14 5.56
C SER A 35 -15.35 14.19 6.69
N ALA A 36 -15.64 12.90 6.54
CA ALA A 36 -15.03 11.88 7.40
C ALA A 36 -13.57 11.68 6.95
N PRO A 37 -12.56 11.85 7.83
CA PRO A 37 -11.20 11.46 7.50
C PRO A 37 -11.16 9.94 7.33
N ASP A 38 -10.67 9.47 6.18
CA ASP A 38 -10.38 8.05 5.97
C ASP A 38 -9.25 7.68 6.95
N ALA A 39 -9.61 7.00 8.03
CA ALA A 39 -8.66 6.52 9.02
C ALA A 39 -7.89 5.36 8.39
N GLN A 40 -6.80 5.68 7.69
CA GLN A 40 -5.89 4.68 7.12
C GLN A 40 -5.25 3.90 8.28
N VAL A 41 -5.76 2.71 8.56
CA VAL A 41 -5.12 1.77 9.50
C VAL A 41 -3.79 1.36 8.86
N PRO A 42 -2.63 1.69 9.46
CA PRO A 42 -1.35 1.25 8.92
C PRO A 42 -1.35 -0.29 8.87
N PRO A 43 -0.83 -0.91 7.80
CA PRO A 43 -0.81 -2.36 7.70
C PRO A 43 -0.02 -2.91 8.89
N LYS A 44 -0.71 -3.63 9.78
CA LYS A 44 -0.08 -4.33 10.89
C LYS A 44 0.69 -5.51 10.31
N GLN A 45 1.99 -5.35 10.15
CA GLN A 45 2.87 -6.44 9.72
C GLN A 45 2.94 -7.48 10.84
N THR A 46 2.10 -8.51 10.76
CA THR A 46 2.20 -9.68 11.64
C THR A 46 3.49 -10.41 11.28
N THR A 47 4.51 -10.26 12.14
CA THR A 47 5.73 -11.05 12.03
C THR A 47 5.41 -12.47 12.51
N MET A 48 5.52 -13.44 11.61
CA MET A 48 5.37 -14.85 11.91
C MET A 48 6.74 -15.47 12.13
N GLU A 49 6.81 -16.50 12.97
CA GLU A 49 8.03 -17.28 13.14
C GLU A 49 8.38 -17.99 11.83
N PRO A 50 9.64 -17.95 11.37
CA PRO A 50 10.05 -18.61 10.14
C PRO A 50 9.94 -20.13 10.25
N VAL A 51 9.44 -20.74 9.18
CA VAL A 51 9.35 -22.21 9.02
C VAL A 51 10.27 -22.67 7.89
N PHE A 52 11.00 -23.75 8.13
CA PHE A 52 11.95 -24.34 7.22
C PHE A 52 11.40 -25.65 6.67
N VAL A 53 11.48 -25.83 5.34
CA VAL A 53 10.93 -27.02 4.64
C VAL A 53 12.02 -27.74 3.84
N THR A 54 12.99 -27.02 3.29
CA THR A 54 14.05 -27.59 2.42
C THR A 54 14.94 -28.58 3.16
N ALA A 55 15.34 -28.26 4.39
CA ALA A 55 16.18 -29.11 5.21
C ALA A 55 15.44 -30.32 5.79
N ALA A 56 14.14 -30.17 6.11
CA ALA A 56 13.35 -31.17 6.80
C ALA A 56 12.43 -32.02 5.89
N ARG A 57 12.20 -31.58 4.65
CA ARG A 57 11.17 -32.09 3.71
C ARG A 57 9.73 -32.01 4.24
N SER A 58 9.53 -31.38 5.41
CA SER A 58 8.24 -31.03 6.02
C SER A 58 8.41 -29.67 6.75
N PRO A 59 7.33 -28.91 7.00
CA PRO A 59 7.43 -27.65 7.72
C PRO A 59 7.88 -27.86 9.18
N GLN A 60 9.00 -27.24 9.56
CA GLN A 60 9.51 -27.27 10.94
C GLN A 60 10.02 -25.88 11.37
N PRO A 61 9.83 -25.48 12.64
CA PRO A 61 10.42 -24.26 13.17
C PRO A 61 11.94 -24.41 13.37
N LEU A 62 12.68 -23.30 13.39
CA LEU A 62 14.14 -23.32 13.54
C LEU A 62 14.60 -24.03 14.82
N ALA A 63 13.86 -23.87 15.92
CA ALA A 63 14.19 -24.48 17.21
C ALA A 63 14.19 -26.02 17.21
N GLU A 64 13.51 -26.65 16.24
CA GLU A 64 13.42 -28.10 16.10
C GLU A 64 14.33 -28.65 14.98
N LEU A 65 15.02 -27.78 14.25
CA LEU A 65 15.82 -28.14 13.08
C LEU A 65 17.25 -28.50 13.49
N ILE A 66 17.67 -29.74 13.20
CA ILE A 66 19.02 -30.24 13.52
C ILE A 66 20.05 -29.90 12.42
N ALA A 67 19.58 -29.74 11.18
CA ALA A 67 20.42 -29.48 10.03
C ALA A 67 20.97 -28.05 10.03
N ASP A 68 22.19 -27.88 9.52
CA ASP A 68 22.76 -26.56 9.26
C ASP A 68 22.07 -25.93 8.03
N VAL A 69 21.66 -24.67 8.15
CA VAL A 69 20.90 -23.95 7.12
C VAL A 69 21.42 -22.53 6.96
N THR A 70 21.78 -22.20 5.73
CA THR A 70 22.04 -20.83 5.30
C THR A 70 20.86 -20.33 4.47
N THR A 71 20.29 -19.19 4.83
CA THR A 71 19.17 -18.57 4.09
C THR A 71 19.66 -17.29 3.44
N ILE A 72 19.45 -17.15 2.13
CA ILE A 72 19.77 -15.93 1.38
C ILE A 72 18.47 -15.13 1.21
N GLY A 73 18.35 -14.02 1.94
CA GLY A 73 17.14 -13.22 2.00
C GLY A 73 16.97 -12.22 0.84
N PRO A 74 15.78 -11.64 0.64
CA PRO A 74 15.51 -10.70 -0.46
C PRO A 74 16.40 -9.46 -0.42
N ASP A 75 16.64 -8.88 0.76
CA ASP A 75 17.50 -7.70 0.90
C ASP A 75 18.97 -8.03 0.61
N GLU A 76 19.40 -9.25 0.93
CA GLU A 76 20.74 -9.73 0.60
C GLU A 76 20.89 -9.92 -0.91
N ILE A 77 19.91 -10.54 -1.56
CA ILE A 77 19.87 -10.69 -3.03
C ILE A 77 19.91 -9.32 -3.70
N ALA A 78 19.11 -8.36 -3.22
CA ALA A 78 19.07 -7.00 -3.78
C ALA A 78 20.43 -6.28 -3.64
N ARG A 79 21.12 -6.45 -2.51
CA ARG A 79 22.47 -5.89 -2.30
C ARG A 79 23.55 -6.65 -3.06
N ALA A 80 23.36 -7.94 -3.32
CA ALA A 80 24.36 -8.79 -3.94
C ALA A 80 24.65 -8.37 -5.40
N GLY A 81 23.67 -7.78 -6.10
CA GLY A 81 23.80 -7.37 -7.50
C GLY A 81 24.07 -8.53 -8.46
N ALA A 82 23.84 -9.77 -8.02
CA ALA A 82 24.12 -10.97 -8.79
C ALA A 82 23.15 -11.10 -9.97
N GLN A 83 23.68 -11.48 -11.13
CA GLN A 83 22.87 -11.63 -12.35
C GLN A 83 22.36 -13.07 -12.54
N SER A 84 22.84 -14.01 -11.72
CA SER A 84 22.43 -15.42 -11.77
C SER A 84 22.47 -16.08 -10.39
N LEU A 85 21.76 -17.20 -10.25
CA LEU A 85 21.78 -18.02 -9.04
C LEU A 85 23.19 -18.59 -8.76
N ALA A 86 23.90 -19.03 -9.79
CA ALA A 86 25.26 -19.56 -9.66
C ALA A 86 26.22 -18.51 -9.08
N GLU A 87 26.12 -17.26 -9.53
CA GLU A 87 26.93 -16.16 -9.00
C GLU A 87 26.59 -15.83 -7.54
N LEU A 88 25.31 -15.90 -7.18
CA LEU A 88 24.86 -15.71 -5.80
C LEU A 88 25.37 -16.83 -4.88
N LEU A 89 25.21 -18.08 -5.30
CA LEU A 89 25.61 -19.26 -4.54
C LEU A 89 27.13 -19.43 -4.43
N ALA A 90 27.91 -18.95 -5.40
CA ALA A 90 29.38 -18.97 -5.34
C ALA A 90 29.96 -18.16 -4.16
N ARG A 91 29.15 -17.32 -3.50
CA ARG A 91 29.54 -16.56 -2.31
C ARG A 91 29.27 -17.33 -1.01
N VAL A 92 28.51 -18.41 -1.07
CA VAL A 92 28.16 -19.24 0.09
C VAL A 92 29.33 -20.19 0.39
N PRO A 93 29.86 -20.18 1.62
CA PRO A 93 30.91 -21.11 2.02
C PRO A 93 30.46 -22.57 1.85
N GLY A 94 31.34 -23.40 1.30
CA GLY A 94 31.06 -24.84 1.13
C GLY A 94 30.20 -25.20 -0.08
N VAL A 95 29.80 -24.23 -0.91
CA VAL A 95 29.14 -24.50 -2.20
C VAL A 95 30.18 -24.51 -3.32
N GLU A 96 30.22 -25.60 -4.08
CA GLU A 96 31.04 -25.72 -5.30
C GLU A 96 30.14 -25.64 -6.53
N ILE A 97 30.49 -24.78 -7.48
CA ILE A 97 29.73 -24.58 -8.72
C ILE A 97 30.57 -25.09 -9.88
N ALA A 98 30.02 -25.97 -10.71
CA ALA A 98 30.58 -26.31 -12.01
C ALA A 98 29.77 -25.65 -13.14
N MET A 99 30.45 -25.10 -14.15
CA MET A 99 29.81 -24.46 -15.32
C MET A 99 30.33 -25.06 -16.62
N ASN A 100 29.43 -25.44 -17.51
CA ASN A 100 29.77 -26.05 -18.81
C ASN A 100 29.61 -25.05 -19.96
N GLY A 101 30.52 -24.07 -20.04
CA GLY A 101 30.56 -23.11 -21.15
C GLY A 101 30.55 -21.65 -20.71
N GLY A 102 29.93 -20.80 -21.54
CA GLY A 102 29.87 -19.36 -21.35
C GLY A 102 28.70 -18.90 -20.47
N PRO A 103 28.44 -17.57 -20.40
CA PRO A 103 27.31 -17.02 -19.67
C PRO A 103 25.97 -17.65 -20.09
N GLY A 104 25.19 -18.12 -19.11
CA GLY A 104 23.90 -18.79 -19.36
C GLY A 104 23.98 -20.27 -19.74
N SER A 105 25.19 -20.85 -19.82
CA SER A 105 25.35 -22.31 -20.00
C SER A 105 24.94 -23.10 -18.75
N THR A 106 24.80 -24.42 -18.90
CA THR A 106 24.37 -25.29 -17.81
C THR A 106 25.37 -25.27 -16.66
N SER A 107 24.85 -25.14 -15.43
CA SER A 107 25.63 -25.18 -14.20
C SER A 107 25.07 -26.25 -13.26
N SER A 108 25.95 -26.82 -12.44
CA SER A 108 25.60 -27.79 -11.40
C SER A 108 26.19 -27.38 -10.06
N VAL A 109 25.52 -27.81 -9.00
CA VAL A 109 25.85 -27.59 -7.59
C VAL A 109 25.73 -28.89 -6.82
#